data_AF-A0A497VK27-F1
#
_entry.id   AF-A0A497VK27-F1
#
_cell.length_a   1.000
_cell.length_b   1.000
_cell.length_c   1.000
_cell.angle_alpha   90.00
_cell.angle_beta   90.00
_cell.angle_gamma   90.00
#
_symmetry.space_group_name_H-M   'P 1'
#
loop_
_entity.id
_entity.type
_entity.pdbx_description
1 polymer ?
#
loop_
_entity_poly.entity_id
_entity_poly.type
_entity_poly.pdbx_seq_one_letter_code
_entity_poly.pdbx_strand_id
1 'polypeptide(L)'
;MCAKSVARCIDMGSAFFDEAGRAQGTRQHLENTMTTMDLNSDLGESLGAWSMGDDAAMLEIVSSANVACGFHAGDPVGILQTLRAAAARGVVVGAHVAYPDLKGFGRRSMDISSAELVADVIYQIGALQGLAAAAGTAVRYVKPHGALYNTIAHDARQAEDVITALRTINPQLTLVALAGSPLVQWARDAGLRVVSEAFADRAYTPQGALVSRREKGAVLHDPEVIAQRMVRLVREGVVEAIDGSTVRIEADSICVHGDSPDAVGIARELRKRFDADGINIASFMAPFMAPSMAAVQG
;
A
#
# COMPACT_ATOMS: atom_id res chain seq x y z
N MET A 1 -5.61 53.83 -47.99
CA MET A 1 -5.10 55.05 -47.31
C MET A 1 -4.91 54.72 -45.84
N CYS A 2 -3.65 54.43 -45.48
CA CYS A 2 -2.86 55.10 -44.42
C CYS A 2 -3.00 54.39 -43.06
N ALA A 3 -2.24 53.35 -42.75
CA ALA A 3 -0.78 53.25 -42.52
C ALA A 3 -0.33 53.73 -41.13
N LYS A 4 0.26 52.78 -40.37
CA LYS A 4 1.37 52.84 -39.38
C LYS A 4 1.49 51.40 -38.82
N SER A 5 2.34 50.50 -39.36
CA SER A 5 3.78 50.28 -39.10
C SER A 5 4.09 50.14 -37.60
N VAL A 6 4.74 49.08 -37.07
CA VAL A 6 6.15 48.72 -37.30
C VAL A 6 6.47 47.24 -36.88
N ALA A 7 7.28 46.56 -37.72
CA ALA A 7 8.33 45.52 -37.54
C ALA A 7 8.27 44.47 -36.38
N ARG A 8 8.22 43.15 -36.69
CA ARG A 8 9.34 42.17 -36.89
C ARG A 8 10.18 41.89 -35.62
N CYS A 9 10.19 40.65 -35.15
CA CYS A 9 11.31 39.71 -35.31
C CYS A 9 11.08 38.38 -34.59
N ILE A 10 11.38 37.30 -35.31
CA ILE A 10 11.67 35.96 -34.82
C ILE A 10 12.94 36.06 -33.97
N ASP A 11 12.93 35.56 -32.74
CA ASP A 11 14.16 35.38 -31.97
C ASP A 11 14.32 33.89 -31.64
N MET A 12 15.16 33.24 -32.44
CA MET A 12 15.71 31.92 -32.12
C MET A 12 16.72 32.12 -31.00
N GLY A 13 16.68 31.25 -30.00
CA GLY A 13 17.60 31.26 -28.86
C GLY A 13 19.05 31.50 -29.26
N SER A 14 19.62 32.58 -28.73
CA SER A 14 21.05 32.87 -28.80
C SER A 14 21.82 31.84 -27.98
N ALA A 15 22.52 30.93 -28.64
CA ALA A 15 23.56 30.13 -28.04
C ALA A 15 24.76 31.04 -27.71
N PHE A 16 25.12 31.15 -26.43
CA PHE A 16 26.36 31.80 -26.02
C PHE A 16 27.52 30.80 -26.21
N PHE A 17 28.49 31.18 -27.04
CA PHE A 17 29.75 30.46 -27.24
C PHE A 17 30.86 31.16 -26.45
N ASP A 18 31.81 30.40 -25.90
CA ASP A 18 33.07 30.97 -25.38
C ASP A 18 34.00 31.41 -26.52
N GLU A 19 35.10 32.12 -26.21
CA GLU A 19 36.10 32.57 -27.19
C GLU A 19 36.78 31.43 -27.98
N ALA A 20 36.50 30.16 -27.65
CA ALA A 20 36.99 28.98 -28.34
C ALA A 20 35.90 28.18 -29.09
N GLY A 21 34.66 28.69 -29.16
CA GLY A 21 33.60 28.13 -30.00
C GLY A 21 33.03 26.78 -29.54
N ARG A 22 33.16 26.41 -28.26
CA ARG A 22 32.53 25.19 -27.73
C ARG A 22 31.15 25.46 -27.15
N ALA A 23 30.16 24.65 -27.56
CA ALA A 23 28.83 24.66 -26.96
C ALA A 23 28.92 24.23 -25.49
N GLN A 24 28.64 25.16 -24.56
CA GLN A 24 28.39 24.79 -23.17
C GLN A 24 27.04 24.09 -23.11
N GLY A 25 27.07 22.75 -23.04
CA GLY A 25 25.90 21.97 -22.70
C GLY A 25 25.33 22.49 -21.38
N THR A 26 24.12 23.03 -21.44
CA THR A 26 23.32 23.35 -20.25
C THR A 26 23.30 22.09 -19.39
N ARG A 27 23.96 22.14 -18.23
CA ARG A 27 23.73 21.18 -17.15
C ARG A 27 22.25 21.29 -16.81
N GLN A 28 21.46 20.43 -17.44
CA GLN A 28 20.06 20.24 -17.13
C GLN A 28 20.05 19.90 -15.64
N HIS A 29 19.42 20.78 -14.86
CA HIS A 29 19.10 20.49 -13.47
C HIS A 29 18.39 19.13 -13.45
N LEU A 30 19.11 18.10 -13.02
CA LEU A 30 18.51 16.88 -12.52
C LEU A 30 17.80 17.32 -11.23
N GLU A 31 16.55 17.74 -11.37
CA GLU A 31 15.61 17.62 -10.27
C GLU A 31 15.61 16.13 -9.93
N ASN A 32 16.35 15.76 -8.88
CA ASN A 32 16.19 14.47 -8.22
C ASN A 32 14.75 14.44 -7.73
N THR A 33 13.82 13.99 -8.57
CA THR A 33 12.50 13.57 -8.11
C THR A 33 12.75 12.42 -7.16
N MET A 34 12.69 12.69 -5.85
CA MET A 34 12.84 11.65 -4.83
C MET A 34 11.81 10.56 -5.13
N THR A 35 12.30 9.37 -5.47
CA THR A 35 11.45 8.21 -5.67
C THR A 35 10.72 7.94 -4.36
N THR A 36 9.40 7.87 -4.39
CA THR A 36 8.58 7.65 -3.20
C THR A 36 7.95 6.26 -3.29
N MET A 37 7.92 5.54 -2.16
CA MET A 37 7.32 4.21 -2.06
C MET A 37 6.53 4.10 -0.75
N ASP A 38 5.30 3.59 -0.80
CA ASP A 38 4.57 3.28 0.42
C ASP A 38 5.09 1.98 1.05
N LEU A 39 5.21 1.98 2.37
CA LEU A 39 5.45 0.78 3.16
C LEU A 39 4.23 0.53 4.03
N ASN A 40 3.58 -0.62 3.85
CA ASN A 40 2.40 -1.02 4.62
C ASN A 40 2.66 -2.26 5.48
N SER A 41 1.93 -2.38 6.60
CA SER A 41 1.91 -3.59 7.42
C SER A 41 0.52 -3.89 7.95
N ASP A 42 0.24 -5.16 8.12
CA ASP A 42 -0.96 -5.69 8.78
C ASP A 42 -0.77 -5.55 10.30
N LEU A 43 -1.72 -4.90 10.98
CA LEU A 43 -1.64 -4.50 12.40
C LEU A 43 -2.99 -4.68 13.11
N GLY A 44 -2.99 -4.57 14.43
CA GLY A 44 -4.19 -4.73 15.25
C GLY A 44 -4.72 -6.16 15.25
N GLU A 45 -3.85 -7.14 14.99
CA GLU A 45 -4.20 -8.56 14.85
C GLU A 45 -4.16 -9.34 16.18
N SER A 46 -3.89 -8.66 17.30
CA SER A 46 -4.03 -9.25 18.63
C SER A 46 -5.50 -9.53 18.96
N LEU A 47 -5.78 -10.51 19.81
CA LEU A 47 -7.14 -10.91 20.18
C LEU A 47 -7.22 -11.32 21.64
N GLY A 48 -7.86 -10.48 22.46
CA GLY A 48 -8.02 -10.74 23.89
C GLY A 48 -6.65 -10.86 24.58
N ALA A 49 -6.36 -12.02 25.18
CA ALA A 49 -5.08 -12.26 25.83
C ALA A 49 -3.96 -12.70 24.85
N TRP A 50 -4.28 -12.96 23.59
CA TRP A 50 -3.30 -13.39 22.59
C TRP A 50 -2.73 -12.18 21.87
N SER A 51 -1.41 -12.00 21.98
CA SER A 51 -0.67 -10.93 21.31
C SER A 51 -0.11 -11.42 19.98
N MET A 52 -0.19 -10.57 18.96
CA MET A 52 0.41 -10.78 17.64
C MET A 52 1.25 -9.57 17.25
N GLY A 53 2.47 -9.83 16.78
CA GLY A 53 3.40 -8.80 16.28
C GLY A 53 3.85 -7.78 17.34
N ASP A 54 4.49 -6.71 16.86
CA ASP A 54 4.85 -5.51 17.62
C ASP A 54 4.36 -4.27 16.87
N ASP A 55 3.06 -3.99 17.03
CA ASP A 55 2.39 -2.87 16.37
C ASP A 55 3.08 -1.53 16.64
N ALA A 56 3.55 -1.33 17.87
CA ALA A 56 4.16 -0.07 18.29
C ALA A 56 5.46 0.19 17.53
N ALA A 57 6.35 -0.81 17.45
CA ALA A 57 7.58 -0.69 16.70
C ALA A 57 7.33 -0.59 15.18
N MET A 58 6.34 -1.31 14.65
CA MET A 58 6.03 -1.26 13.22
C MET A 58 5.49 0.10 12.79
N LEU A 59 4.63 0.72 13.60
CA LEU A 59 4.08 2.06 13.32
C LEU A 59 5.13 3.18 13.31
N GLU A 60 6.30 2.97 13.90
CA GLU A 60 7.44 3.91 13.77
C GLU A 60 8.13 3.84 12.41
N ILE A 61 7.81 2.81 11.61
CA ILE A 61 8.52 2.48 10.37
C ILE A 61 7.60 2.54 9.14
N VAL A 62 6.33 2.16 9.24
CA VAL A 62 5.43 2.11 8.08
C VAL A 62 4.74 3.44 7.82
N SER A 63 4.35 3.69 6.57
CA SER A 63 3.54 4.85 6.19
C SER A 63 2.04 4.56 6.16
N SER A 64 1.66 3.28 6.02
CA SER A 64 0.27 2.83 5.99
C SER A 64 0.06 1.58 6.88
N ALA A 65 -1.09 1.48 7.55
CA ALA A 65 -1.44 0.43 8.48
C ALA A 65 -2.75 -0.26 8.07
N ASN A 66 -2.70 -1.55 7.78
CA ASN A 66 -3.89 -2.37 7.50
C ASN A 66 -4.40 -2.93 8.83
N VAL A 67 -5.43 -2.32 9.40
CA VAL A 67 -5.92 -2.66 10.74
C VAL A 67 -7.01 -3.72 10.65
N ALA A 68 -6.85 -4.80 11.42
CA ALA A 68 -7.84 -5.89 11.49
C ALA A 68 -9.22 -5.41 11.92
N CYS A 69 -10.26 -6.13 11.48
CA CYS A 69 -11.66 -5.73 11.63
C CYS A 69 -12.52 -6.72 12.44
N GLY A 70 -11.91 -7.66 13.16
CA GLY A 70 -12.59 -8.58 14.08
C GLY A 70 -13.00 -9.94 13.50
N PHE A 71 -12.81 -10.17 12.20
CA PHE A 71 -13.24 -11.43 11.56
C PHE A 71 -12.14 -12.49 11.55
N HIS A 72 -10.92 -12.13 11.17
CA HIS A 72 -9.75 -13.02 11.27
C HIS A 72 -8.94 -12.78 12.55
N ALA A 73 -8.96 -11.55 13.06
CA ALA A 73 -8.19 -11.06 14.19
C ALA A 73 -8.71 -9.69 14.67
N GLY A 74 -8.21 -9.19 15.79
CA GLY A 74 -8.49 -7.85 16.31
C GLY A 74 -9.75 -7.78 17.17
N ASP A 75 -9.60 -7.59 18.48
CA ASP A 75 -10.74 -7.18 19.32
C ASP A 75 -10.90 -5.65 19.34
N PRO A 76 -12.11 -5.11 19.64
CA PRO A 76 -12.36 -3.67 19.56
C PRO A 76 -11.44 -2.79 20.43
N VAL A 77 -10.98 -3.29 21.58
CA VAL A 77 -10.10 -2.54 22.47
C VAL A 77 -8.70 -2.45 21.87
N GLY A 78 -8.16 -3.58 21.40
CA GLY A 78 -6.87 -3.63 20.70
C GLY A 78 -6.88 -2.77 19.43
N ILE A 79 -7.91 -2.92 18.59
CA ILE A 79 -8.07 -2.12 17.36
C ILE A 79 -8.06 -0.61 17.68
N LEU A 80 -8.80 -0.17 18.70
CA LEU A 80 -8.84 1.25 19.08
C LEU A 80 -7.46 1.76 19.56
N GLN A 81 -6.68 0.92 20.24
CA GLN A 81 -5.32 1.26 20.66
C GLN A 81 -4.40 1.42 19.44
N THR A 82 -4.41 0.47 18.51
CA THR A 82 -3.64 0.54 17.25
C THR A 82 -4.01 1.79 16.45
N LEU A 83 -5.31 2.11 16.32
CA LEU A 83 -5.77 3.31 15.62
C LEU A 83 -5.26 4.62 16.25
N ARG A 84 -5.29 4.72 17.59
CA ARG A 84 -4.73 5.89 18.30
C ARG A 84 -3.23 6.01 18.09
N ALA A 85 -2.51 4.89 18.14
CA ALA A 85 -1.07 4.86 17.92
C ALA A 85 -0.69 5.26 16.49
N ALA A 86 -1.48 4.82 15.50
CA ALA A 86 -1.32 5.20 14.10
C ALA A 86 -1.60 6.70 13.90
N ALA A 87 -2.70 7.21 14.46
CA ALA A 87 -3.06 8.63 14.39
C ALA A 87 -1.97 9.53 14.99
N ALA A 88 -1.43 9.17 16.15
CA ALA A 88 -0.35 9.91 16.81
C ALA A 88 0.94 9.99 15.98
N ARG A 89 1.15 9.06 15.05
CA ARG A 89 2.33 8.99 14.16
C ARG A 89 2.06 9.46 12.74
N GLY A 90 0.83 9.89 12.43
CA GLY A 90 0.44 10.28 11.07
C GLY A 90 0.41 9.12 10.07
N VAL A 91 0.32 7.87 10.54
CA VAL A 91 0.24 6.67 9.69
C VAL A 91 -1.18 6.57 9.11
N VAL A 92 -1.27 6.33 7.80
CA VAL A 92 -2.56 6.20 7.11
C VAL A 92 -3.21 4.86 7.47
N VAL A 93 -4.49 4.87 7.84
CA VAL A 93 -5.23 3.66 8.23
C VAL A 93 -6.04 3.12 7.06
N GLY A 94 -5.95 1.82 6.84
CA GLY A 94 -6.83 1.05 5.96
C GLY A 94 -7.52 -0.11 6.68
N ALA A 95 -8.68 -0.53 6.17
CA ALA A 95 -9.40 -1.69 6.69
C ALA A 95 -8.79 -2.98 6.17
N HIS A 96 -8.44 -3.89 7.09
CA HIS A 96 -7.92 -5.21 6.76
C HIS A 96 -9.02 -6.27 6.88
N VAL A 97 -9.88 -6.31 5.85
CA VAL A 97 -11.10 -7.14 5.83
C VAL A 97 -10.80 -8.59 5.48
N ALA A 98 -11.48 -9.54 6.10
CA ALA A 98 -11.21 -10.96 5.93
C ALA A 98 -12.49 -11.79 5.81
N TYR A 99 -12.33 -13.07 5.47
CA TYR A 99 -13.35 -14.06 5.75
C TYR A 99 -13.60 -14.20 7.27
N PRO A 100 -14.81 -14.61 7.70
CA PRO A 100 -15.15 -14.85 9.11
C PRO A 100 -14.53 -16.14 9.66
N ASP A 101 -13.19 -16.19 9.71
CA ASP A 101 -12.43 -17.36 10.16
C ASP A 101 -11.37 -17.01 11.20
N LEU A 102 -11.81 -16.73 12.41
CA LEU A 102 -10.93 -16.41 13.54
C LEU A 102 -9.95 -17.55 13.86
N LYS A 103 -10.42 -18.82 13.81
CA LYS A 103 -9.58 -19.98 14.15
C LYS A 103 -8.48 -20.25 13.12
N GLY A 104 -8.77 -20.02 11.84
CA GLY A 104 -7.79 -20.13 10.76
C GLY A 104 -7.07 -18.82 10.47
N PHE A 105 -7.27 -17.78 11.29
CA PHE A 105 -6.71 -16.45 11.09
C PHE A 105 -7.01 -15.89 9.69
N GLY A 106 -8.19 -16.18 9.14
CA GLY A 106 -8.57 -15.76 7.79
C GLY A 106 -7.71 -16.33 6.65
N ARG A 107 -6.88 -17.35 6.92
CA ARG A 107 -5.94 -17.95 5.94
C ARG A 107 -6.49 -19.19 5.22
N ARG A 108 -7.76 -19.54 5.43
CA ARG A 108 -8.45 -20.63 4.71
C ARG A 108 -9.44 -20.05 3.71
N SER A 109 -9.39 -20.56 2.48
CA SER A 109 -10.40 -20.21 1.47
C SER A 109 -11.78 -20.67 1.94
N MET A 110 -12.80 -19.86 1.65
CA MET A 110 -14.19 -20.13 1.99
C MET A 110 -15.04 -19.94 0.73
N ASP A 111 -15.93 -20.90 0.49
CA ASP A 111 -17.01 -20.76 -0.49
C ASP A 111 -18.20 -20.07 0.19
N ILE A 112 -18.13 -18.74 0.24
CA ILE A 112 -19.12 -17.87 0.86
C ILE A 112 -20.05 -17.30 -0.22
N SER A 113 -21.34 -17.13 0.08
CA SER A 113 -22.26 -16.55 -0.89
C SER A 113 -21.95 -15.07 -1.15
N SER A 114 -22.33 -14.56 -2.31
CA SER A 114 -22.10 -13.15 -2.67
C SER A 114 -22.79 -12.18 -1.70
N ALA A 115 -24.01 -12.50 -1.26
CA ALA A 115 -24.72 -11.66 -0.30
C ALA A 115 -24.01 -11.58 1.06
N GLU A 116 -23.47 -12.72 1.55
CA GLU A 116 -22.69 -12.76 2.78
C GLU A 116 -21.37 -11.99 2.63
N LEU A 117 -20.60 -12.22 1.55
CA LEU A 117 -19.31 -11.56 1.35
C LEU A 117 -19.46 -10.03 1.24
N VAL A 118 -20.45 -9.55 0.49
CA VAL A 118 -20.73 -8.12 0.39
C VAL A 118 -21.06 -7.54 1.77
N ALA A 119 -21.96 -8.18 2.52
CA ALA A 119 -22.37 -7.72 3.84
C ALA A 119 -21.21 -7.74 4.85
N ASP A 120 -20.40 -8.79 4.85
CA ASP A 120 -19.26 -8.98 5.74
C ASP A 120 -18.17 -7.91 5.53
N VAL A 121 -17.89 -7.56 4.27
CA VAL A 121 -16.92 -6.49 3.94
C VAL A 121 -17.46 -5.13 4.38
N ILE A 122 -18.74 -4.83 4.12
CA ILE A 122 -19.40 -3.59 4.58
C ILE A 122 -19.36 -3.50 6.11
N TYR A 123 -19.70 -4.58 6.81
CA TYR A 123 -19.71 -4.64 8.26
C TYR A 123 -18.33 -4.32 8.86
N GLN A 124 -17.30 -4.99 8.36
CA GLN A 124 -15.93 -4.83 8.84
C GLN A 124 -15.41 -3.40 8.62
N ILE A 125 -15.66 -2.81 7.45
CA ILE A 125 -15.28 -1.43 7.14
C ILE A 125 -16.02 -0.46 8.08
N GLY A 126 -17.34 -0.64 8.26
CA GLY A 126 -18.16 0.22 9.12
C GLY A 126 -17.73 0.17 10.58
N ALA A 127 -17.42 -1.02 11.11
CA ALA A 127 -16.90 -1.20 12.46
C ALA A 127 -15.58 -0.44 12.65
N LEU A 128 -14.65 -0.57 11.71
CA LEU A 128 -13.36 0.13 11.78
C LEU A 128 -13.53 1.64 11.62
N GLN A 129 -14.43 2.11 10.74
CA GLN A 129 -14.72 3.53 10.56
C GLN A 129 -15.21 4.19 11.85
N GLY A 130 -16.08 3.52 12.61
CA GLY A 130 -16.55 4.01 13.91
C GLY A 130 -15.41 4.17 14.92
N LEU A 131 -14.53 3.17 15.02
CA LEU A 131 -13.37 3.22 15.91
C LEU A 131 -12.33 4.25 15.44
N ALA A 132 -12.09 4.37 14.13
CA ALA A 132 -11.17 5.32 13.55
C ALA A 132 -11.59 6.75 13.86
N ALA A 133 -12.89 7.06 13.71
CA ALA A 133 -13.43 8.36 14.07
C ALA A 133 -13.22 8.67 15.57
N ALA A 134 -13.47 7.69 16.45
CA ALA A 134 -13.23 7.84 17.89
C ALA A 134 -11.75 8.00 18.27
N ALA A 135 -10.84 7.51 17.42
CA ALA A 135 -9.39 7.68 17.56
C ALA A 135 -8.85 8.99 16.95
N GLY A 136 -9.70 9.80 16.31
CA GLY A 136 -9.28 11.03 15.62
C GLY A 136 -8.61 10.80 14.26
N THR A 137 -8.89 9.67 13.62
CA THR A 137 -8.39 9.33 12.27
C THR A 137 -9.55 8.87 11.36
N ALA A 138 -9.25 8.41 10.16
CA ALA A 138 -10.23 7.89 9.21
C ALA A 138 -9.67 6.70 8.42
N VAL A 139 -10.54 5.74 8.08
CA VAL A 139 -10.21 4.67 7.14
C VAL A 139 -10.13 5.24 5.73
N ARG A 140 -8.98 5.08 5.06
CA ARG A 140 -8.68 5.68 3.75
C ARG A 140 -8.65 4.67 2.61
N TYR A 141 -8.34 3.42 2.91
CA TYR A 141 -8.23 2.36 1.93
C TYR A 141 -8.68 1.02 2.53
N VAL A 142 -8.79 0.00 1.70
CA VAL A 142 -9.12 -1.38 2.09
C VAL A 142 -8.09 -2.30 1.48
N LYS A 143 -7.52 -3.19 2.29
CA LYS A 143 -6.66 -4.29 1.85
C LYS A 143 -7.27 -5.59 2.35
N PRO A 144 -7.80 -6.47 1.51
CA PRO A 144 -8.29 -7.77 1.96
C PRO A 144 -7.17 -8.60 2.61
N HIS A 145 -7.51 -9.44 3.57
CA HIS A 145 -6.58 -10.26 4.34
C HIS A 145 -6.49 -11.68 3.79
N GLY A 146 -5.32 -12.29 3.95
CA GLY A 146 -5.14 -13.74 3.93
C GLY A 146 -5.73 -14.44 2.71
N ALA A 147 -6.63 -15.39 2.95
CA ALA A 147 -7.23 -16.17 1.87
C ALA A 147 -8.19 -15.36 1.01
N LEU A 148 -8.85 -14.32 1.56
CA LEU A 148 -9.71 -13.45 0.75
C LEU A 148 -8.87 -12.72 -0.29
N TYR A 149 -7.77 -12.10 0.11
CA TYR A 149 -6.81 -11.42 -0.78
C TYR A 149 -6.35 -12.31 -1.95
N ASN A 150 -5.92 -13.53 -1.63
CA ASN A 150 -5.43 -14.46 -2.65
C ASN A 150 -6.55 -14.96 -3.57
N THR A 151 -7.77 -15.11 -3.04
CA THR A 151 -8.92 -15.59 -3.82
C THR A 151 -9.35 -14.53 -4.83
N ILE A 152 -9.59 -13.29 -4.39
CA ILE A 152 -10.08 -12.21 -5.24
C ILE A 152 -9.07 -11.75 -6.30
N ALA A 153 -7.79 -12.09 -6.14
CA ALA A 153 -6.79 -11.84 -7.17
C ALA A 153 -7.15 -12.53 -8.51
N HIS A 154 -7.88 -13.65 -8.47
CA HIS A 154 -8.19 -14.45 -9.66
C HIS A 154 -9.65 -14.88 -9.78
N ASP A 155 -10.43 -14.87 -8.70
CA ASP A 155 -11.85 -15.18 -8.70
C ASP A 155 -12.69 -13.94 -9.00
N ALA A 156 -13.27 -13.88 -10.20
CA ALA A 156 -14.05 -12.73 -10.67
C ALA A 156 -15.31 -12.49 -9.83
N ARG A 157 -15.97 -13.54 -9.34
CA ARG A 157 -17.21 -13.41 -8.56
C ARG A 157 -16.91 -12.74 -7.23
N GLN A 158 -15.96 -13.29 -6.47
CA GLN A 158 -15.62 -12.73 -5.17
C GLN A 158 -14.94 -11.35 -5.28
N ALA A 159 -14.19 -11.12 -6.36
CA ALA A 159 -13.69 -9.79 -6.67
C ALA A 159 -14.82 -8.77 -6.87
N GLU A 160 -15.85 -9.12 -7.67
CA GLU A 160 -17.03 -8.28 -7.89
C GLU A 160 -17.78 -8.00 -6.59
N ASP A 161 -17.90 -8.98 -5.70
CA ASP A 161 -18.52 -8.83 -4.38
C ASP A 161 -17.77 -7.82 -3.51
N VAL A 162 -16.43 -7.92 -3.42
CA VAL A 162 -15.60 -6.94 -2.67
C VAL A 162 -15.70 -5.55 -3.30
N ILE A 163 -15.62 -5.44 -4.63
CA ILE A 163 -15.76 -4.17 -5.36
C ILE A 163 -17.14 -3.54 -5.08
N THR A 164 -18.20 -4.34 -5.11
CA THR A 164 -19.58 -3.91 -4.82
C THR A 164 -19.70 -3.39 -3.40
N ALA A 165 -19.12 -4.08 -2.42
CA ALA A 165 -19.08 -3.64 -1.03
C ALA A 165 -18.42 -2.25 -0.89
N LEU A 166 -17.22 -2.07 -1.46
CA LEU A 166 -16.49 -0.79 -1.43
C LEU A 166 -17.30 0.35 -2.06
N ARG A 167 -17.86 0.12 -3.26
CA ARG A 167 -18.68 1.12 -3.97
C ARG A 167 -19.94 1.50 -3.19
N THR A 168 -20.52 0.54 -2.46
CA THR A 168 -21.74 0.75 -1.67
C THR A 168 -21.47 1.55 -0.41
N ILE A 169 -20.42 1.20 0.36
CA ILE A 169 -20.15 1.87 1.64
C ILE A 169 -19.48 3.23 1.44
N ASN A 170 -18.47 3.32 0.57
CA ASN A 170 -17.78 4.57 0.26
C ASN A 170 -16.90 4.40 -1.00
N PRO A 171 -17.32 4.92 -2.17
CA PRO A 171 -16.56 4.78 -3.42
C PRO A 171 -15.24 5.58 -3.44
N GLN A 172 -14.96 6.40 -2.42
CA GLN A 172 -13.68 7.11 -2.28
C GLN A 172 -12.59 6.26 -1.58
N LEU A 173 -12.93 5.09 -1.05
CA LEU A 173 -11.96 4.15 -0.51
C LEU A 173 -11.09 3.59 -1.63
N THR A 174 -9.78 3.58 -1.41
CA THR A 174 -8.82 2.94 -2.32
C THR A 174 -8.76 1.44 -2.04
N LEU A 175 -8.76 0.60 -3.07
CA LEU A 175 -8.52 -0.84 -2.93
C LEU A 175 -7.02 -1.13 -3.12
N VAL A 176 -6.42 -1.85 -2.18
CA VAL A 176 -5.07 -2.41 -2.32
C VAL A 176 -5.20 -3.83 -2.87
N ALA A 177 -4.53 -4.12 -3.98
CA ALA A 177 -4.65 -5.38 -4.71
C ALA A 177 -3.28 -5.91 -5.14
N LEU A 178 -3.15 -7.22 -5.32
CA LEU A 178 -1.91 -7.85 -5.77
C LEU A 178 -1.49 -7.29 -7.13
N ALA A 179 -0.25 -6.80 -7.22
CA ALA A 179 0.31 -6.29 -8.47
C ALA A 179 0.22 -7.35 -9.59
N GLY A 180 -0.23 -6.92 -10.77
CA GLY A 180 -0.40 -7.81 -11.93
C GLY A 180 -1.62 -8.74 -11.90
N SER A 181 -2.41 -8.74 -10.81
CA SER A 181 -3.63 -9.53 -10.76
C SER A 181 -4.77 -8.92 -11.60
N PRO A 182 -5.66 -9.74 -12.20
CA PRO A 182 -6.87 -9.27 -12.87
C PRO A 182 -7.73 -8.31 -12.05
N LEU A 183 -7.75 -8.46 -10.72
CA LEU A 183 -8.48 -7.58 -9.80
C LEU A 183 -8.16 -6.09 -10.00
N VAL A 184 -6.91 -5.77 -10.32
CA VAL A 184 -6.49 -4.38 -10.55
C VAL A 184 -7.32 -3.74 -11.66
N GLN A 185 -7.49 -4.44 -12.77
CA GLN A 185 -8.27 -3.94 -13.89
C GLN A 185 -9.77 -3.95 -13.59
N TRP A 186 -10.29 -5.03 -13.01
CA TRP A 186 -11.71 -5.14 -12.67
C TRP A 186 -12.17 -4.01 -11.72
N ALA A 187 -11.38 -3.69 -10.70
CA ALA A 187 -11.71 -2.62 -9.77
C ALA A 187 -11.59 -1.22 -10.41
N ARG A 188 -10.61 -1.00 -11.29
CA ARG A 188 -10.49 0.25 -12.07
C ARG A 188 -11.67 0.44 -13.02
N ASP A 189 -12.08 -0.61 -13.73
CA ASP A 189 -13.24 -0.59 -14.64
C ASP A 189 -14.54 -0.30 -13.89
N ALA A 190 -14.64 -0.73 -12.63
CA ALA A 190 -15.75 -0.42 -11.74
C ALA A 190 -15.67 0.99 -11.12
N GLY A 191 -14.64 1.78 -11.45
CA GLY A 191 -14.46 3.17 -11.02
C GLY A 191 -13.78 3.36 -9.66
N LEU A 192 -13.17 2.31 -9.09
CA LEU A 192 -12.40 2.43 -7.85
C LEU A 192 -10.97 2.90 -8.12
N ARG A 193 -10.41 3.66 -7.17
CA ARG A 193 -8.96 3.86 -7.11
C ARG A 193 -8.31 2.57 -6.62
N VAL A 194 -7.25 2.13 -7.30
CA VAL A 194 -6.53 0.90 -6.96
C VAL A 194 -5.05 1.20 -6.77
N VAL A 195 -4.46 0.57 -5.75
CA VAL A 195 -3.02 0.55 -5.48
C VAL A 195 -2.54 -0.88 -5.68
N SER A 196 -1.51 -1.03 -6.50
CA SER A 196 -0.83 -2.31 -6.72
C SER A 196 0.16 -2.57 -5.60
N GLU A 197 0.08 -3.75 -4.98
CA GLU A 197 0.92 -4.13 -3.85
C GLU A 197 1.93 -5.22 -4.24
N ALA A 198 3.15 -5.06 -3.75
CA ALA A 198 4.18 -6.09 -3.70
C ALA A 198 4.44 -6.51 -2.25
N PHE A 199 4.97 -7.70 -2.05
CA PHE A 199 5.35 -8.27 -0.76
C PHE A 199 6.87 -8.36 -0.64
N ALA A 200 7.42 -7.87 0.46
CA ALA A 200 8.86 -7.83 0.71
C ALA A 200 9.45 -9.23 0.96
N ASP A 201 8.77 -10.00 1.80
CA ASP A 201 9.24 -11.26 2.37
C ASP A 201 8.66 -12.50 1.68
N ARG A 202 8.01 -12.35 0.52
CA ARG A 202 7.38 -13.47 -0.20
C ARG A 202 8.11 -13.78 -1.50
N ALA A 203 8.23 -15.07 -1.78
CA ALA A 203 8.70 -15.55 -3.07
C ALA A 203 7.59 -15.41 -4.13
N TYR A 204 8.02 -15.13 -5.36
CA TYR A 204 7.15 -14.96 -6.52
C TYR A 204 7.34 -16.14 -7.48
N THR A 205 6.27 -16.50 -8.18
CA THR A 205 6.34 -17.39 -9.34
C THR A 205 6.81 -16.61 -10.57
N PRO A 206 7.24 -17.27 -11.65
CA PRO A 206 7.58 -16.60 -12.92
C PRO A 206 6.42 -15.82 -13.56
N GLN A 207 5.18 -16.11 -13.14
CA GLN A 207 3.96 -15.42 -13.57
C GLN A 207 3.63 -14.19 -12.71
N GLY A 208 4.45 -13.87 -11.69
CA GLY A 208 4.24 -12.74 -10.80
C GLY A 208 3.24 -12.97 -9.66
N ALA A 209 2.74 -14.21 -9.51
CA ALA A 209 1.91 -14.59 -8.37
C ALA A 209 2.78 -14.89 -7.14
N LEU A 210 2.20 -14.88 -5.95
CA LEU A 210 2.89 -15.30 -4.74
C LEU A 210 2.96 -16.82 -4.65
N VAL A 211 4.13 -17.35 -4.28
CA VAL A 211 4.31 -18.78 -3.99
C VAL A 211 3.49 -19.14 -2.75
N SER A 212 2.72 -20.23 -2.82
CA SER A 212 1.94 -20.73 -1.68
C SER A 212 2.79 -20.91 -0.43
N ARG A 213 2.30 -20.46 0.73
CA ARG A 213 3.00 -20.59 2.03
C ARG A 213 3.31 -22.05 2.43
N ARG A 214 2.68 -23.03 1.77
CA ARG A 214 2.95 -24.47 2.00
C ARG A 214 4.21 -24.97 1.30
N GLU A 215 4.71 -24.22 0.32
CA GLU A 215 5.90 -24.58 -0.44
C GLU A 215 7.17 -24.13 0.29
N LYS A 216 8.24 -24.92 0.16
CA LYS A 216 9.55 -24.58 0.70
C LYS A 216 10.09 -23.32 -0.01
N GLY A 217 10.58 -22.36 0.78
CA GLY A 217 11.13 -21.10 0.23
C GLY A 217 10.07 -20.06 -0.12
N ALA A 218 8.81 -20.26 0.25
CA ALA A 218 7.74 -19.29 0.00
C ALA A 218 7.88 -17.98 0.78
N VAL A 219 8.63 -18.00 1.88
CA VAL A 219 8.90 -16.87 2.77
C VAL A 219 10.42 -16.68 2.88
N LEU A 220 10.87 -15.43 2.72
CA LEU A 220 12.24 -15.01 2.89
C LEU A 220 12.42 -14.51 4.32
N HIS A 221 13.59 -14.77 4.91
CA HIS A 221 13.86 -14.43 6.32
C HIS A 221 15.04 -13.47 6.50
N ASP A 222 15.92 -13.33 5.52
CA ASP A 222 17.10 -12.47 5.61
C ASP A 222 16.72 -11.01 5.28
N PRO A 223 16.77 -10.08 6.27
CA PRO A 223 16.40 -8.68 6.07
C PRO A 223 17.22 -7.96 5.00
N GLU A 224 18.51 -8.27 4.87
CA GLU A 224 19.39 -7.60 3.91
C GLU A 224 19.05 -8.04 2.48
N VAL A 225 18.83 -9.35 2.27
CA VAL A 225 18.40 -9.88 0.98
C VAL A 225 17.04 -9.30 0.58
N ILE A 226 16.10 -9.24 1.53
CA ILE A 226 14.78 -8.64 1.32
C ILE A 226 14.90 -7.16 0.95
N ALA A 227 15.72 -6.40 1.68
CA ALA A 227 15.89 -4.97 1.42
C ALA A 227 16.49 -4.69 0.05
N GLN A 228 17.55 -5.42 -0.34
CA GLN A 228 18.16 -5.30 -1.67
C GLN A 228 17.16 -5.65 -2.78
N ARG A 229 16.38 -6.72 -2.60
CA ARG A 229 15.31 -7.11 -3.52
C ARG A 229 14.28 -5.99 -3.70
N MET A 230 13.90 -5.31 -2.62
CA MET A 230 12.90 -4.24 -2.67
C MET A 230 13.45 -2.95 -3.27
N VAL A 231 14.72 -2.59 -3.05
CA VAL A 231 15.37 -1.49 -3.77
C VAL A 231 15.33 -1.77 -5.28
N ARG A 232 15.65 -2.99 -5.69
CA ARG A 232 15.59 -3.40 -7.09
C ARG A 232 14.17 -3.32 -7.65
N LEU A 233 13.15 -3.72 -6.90
CA LEU A 233 11.76 -3.53 -7.29
C LEU A 233 11.44 -2.05 -7.51
N VAL A 234 11.82 -1.16 -6.58
CA VAL A 234 11.52 0.28 -6.68
C VAL A 234 12.25 0.94 -7.86
N ARG A 235 13.51 0.55 -8.11
CA ARG A 235 14.37 1.18 -9.13
C ARG A 235 14.14 0.62 -10.53
N GLU A 236 13.99 -0.69 -10.62
CA GLU A 236 13.98 -1.41 -11.90
C GLU A 236 12.59 -1.98 -12.23
N GLY A 237 11.66 -2.06 -11.27
CA GLY A 237 10.35 -2.66 -11.46
C GLY A 237 10.40 -4.19 -11.59
N VAL A 238 11.40 -4.83 -10.97
CA VAL A 238 11.59 -6.29 -11.09
C VAL A 238 11.95 -6.97 -9.77
N VAL A 239 11.61 -8.26 -9.68
CA VAL A 239 12.01 -9.15 -8.59
C VAL A 239 12.46 -10.50 -9.15
N GLU A 240 13.26 -11.24 -8.38
CA GLU A 240 13.64 -12.61 -8.73
C GLU A 240 12.54 -13.60 -8.31
N ALA A 241 12.08 -14.45 -9.22
CA ALA A 241 11.16 -15.54 -8.91
C ALA A 241 11.88 -16.70 -8.21
N ILE A 242 11.12 -17.64 -7.65
CA ILE A 242 11.66 -18.79 -6.91
C ILE A 242 12.53 -19.73 -7.78
N ASP A 243 12.40 -19.68 -9.11
CA ASP A 243 13.21 -20.44 -10.05
C ASP A 243 14.44 -19.67 -10.55
N GLY A 244 14.69 -18.46 -10.04
CA GLY A 244 15.78 -17.57 -10.44
C GLY A 244 15.48 -16.69 -11.66
N SER A 245 14.31 -16.81 -12.29
CA SER A 245 13.91 -15.92 -13.37
C SER A 245 13.61 -14.50 -12.86
N THR A 246 13.71 -13.49 -13.73
CA THR A 246 13.35 -12.10 -13.38
C THR A 246 11.91 -11.82 -13.80
N VAL A 247 11.11 -11.28 -12.89
CA VAL A 247 9.70 -10.96 -13.10
C VAL A 247 9.46 -9.48 -12.93
N ARG A 248 8.73 -8.86 -13.88
CA ARG A 248 8.30 -7.47 -13.81
C ARG A 248 7.15 -7.34 -12.80
N ILE A 249 7.30 -6.43 -11.84
CA ILE A 249 6.26 -6.10 -10.85
C ILE A 249 6.16 -4.59 -10.76
N GLU A 250 4.97 -4.07 -11.05
CA GLU A 250 4.64 -2.66 -10.89
C GLU A 250 3.80 -2.49 -9.63
N ALA A 251 4.40 -1.95 -8.58
CA ALA A 251 3.77 -1.78 -7.29
C ALA A 251 3.92 -0.34 -6.80
N ASP A 252 2.87 0.15 -6.14
CA ASP A 252 2.78 1.46 -5.50
C ASP A 252 3.04 1.36 -3.97
N SER A 253 2.94 0.15 -3.42
CA SER A 253 3.10 -0.14 -2.00
C SER A 253 3.78 -1.48 -1.78
N ILE A 254 4.62 -1.56 -0.75
CA ILE A 254 5.31 -2.77 -0.33
C ILE A 254 4.77 -3.21 1.05
N CYS A 255 4.29 -4.44 1.13
CA CYS A 255 3.84 -5.08 2.36
C CYS A 255 5.02 -5.72 3.10
N VAL A 256 5.11 -5.43 4.40
CA VAL A 256 5.84 -6.23 5.39
C VAL A 256 4.82 -6.87 6.31
N HIS A 257 4.82 -8.20 6.41
CA HIS A 257 3.85 -8.90 7.27
C HIS A 257 4.17 -8.69 8.75
N GLY A 258 3.25 -8.10 9.52
CA GLY A 258 3.43 -7.82 10.94
C GLY A 258 3.44 -9.04 11.85
N ASP A 259 2.94 -10.19 11.37
CA ASP A 259 2.81 -11.44 12.13
C ASP A 259 4.06 -12.32 12.13
N SER A 260 5.12 -11.93 11.40
CA SER A 260 6.41 -12.62 11.43
C SER A 260 7.27 -12.16 12.62
N PRO A 261 7.97 -13.06 13.34
CA PRO A 261 8.94 -12.66 14.37
C PRO A 261 10.02 -11.69 13.86
N ASP A 262 10.36 -11.80 12.57
CA ASP A 262 11.39 -10.99 11.92
C ASP A 262 10.84 -9.67 11.33
N ALA A 263 9.52 -9.43 11.41
CA ALA A 263 8.83 -8.35 10.70
C ALA A 263 9.45 -6.96 10.96
N VAL A 264 9.67 -6.63 12.23
CA VAL A 264 10.26 -5.34 12.63
C VAL A 264 11.71 -5.23 12.14
N GLY A 265 12.46 -6.32 12.18
CA GLY A 265 13.83 -6.36 11.66
C GLY A 265 13.88 -6.10 10.15
N ILE A 266 12.99 -6.76 9.40
CA ILE A 266 12.82 -6.56 7.95
C ILE A 266 12.42 -5.11 7.65
N ALA A 267 11.43 -4.57 8.35
CA ALA A 267 10.98 -3.19 8.12
C ALA A 267 12.08 -2.16 8.42
N ARG A 268 12.85 -2.35 9.49
CA ARG A 268 13.99 -1.47 9.84
C ARG A 268 15.08 -1.51 8.78
N GLU A 269 15.43 -2.69 8.28
CA GLU A 269 16.45 -2.80 7.23
C GLU A 269 15.96 -2.20 5.90
N LEU A 270 14.68 -2.40 5.56
CA LEU A 270 14.06 -1.74 4.40
C LEU A 270 14.15 -0.22 4.50
N ARG A 271 13.75 0.36 5.64
CA ARG A 271 13.84 1.80 5.90
C ARG A 271 15.27 2.31 5.74
N LYS A 272 16.23 1.68 6.43
CA LYS A 272 17.65 2.03 6.37
C LYS A 272 18.18 1.99 4.94
N ARG A 273 17.83 0.94 4.19
CA ARG A 273 18.28 0.77 2.80
C ARG A 273 17.63 1.78 1.87
N PHE A 274 16.34 2.04 2.00
CA PHE A 274 15.61 3.04 1.21
C PHE A 274 16.18 4.43 1.44
N ASP A 275 16.46 4.80 2.68
CA ASP A 275 17.10 6.08 3.02
C ASP A 275 18.49 6.19 2.36
N ALA A 276 19.31 5.12 2.43
CA ALA A 276 20.63 5.08 1.81
C ALA A 276 20.59 5.17 0.27
N ASP A 277 19.55 4.61 -0.35
CA ASP A 277 19.32 4.64 -1.79
C ASP A 277 18.50 5.86 -2.25
N GLY A 278 18.13 6.79 -1.37
CA GLY A 278 17.36 8.00 -1.71
C GLY A 278 15.92 7.71 -2.16
N ILE A 279 15.30 6.69 -1.56
CA ILE A 279 13.88 6.33 -1.72
C ILE A 279 13.14 6.81 -0.47
N ASN A 280 12.23 7.76 -0.65
CA ASN A 280 11.42 8.28 0.44
C ASN A 280 10.25 7.33 0.74
N ILE A 281 10.05 6.95 2.01
CA ILE A 281 8.85 6.21 2.40
C ILE A 281 7.74 7.18 2.74
N ALA A 282 6.66 7.13 1.98
CA ALA A 282 5.45 7.90 2.25
C ALA A 282 4.22 7.18 1.68
N SER A 283 3.06 7.43 2.29
CA SER A 283 1.83 6.78 1.88
C SER A 283 1.37 7.24 0.49
N PHE A 284 0.75 6.31 -0.25
CA PHE A 284 0.04 6.61 -1.49
C PHE A 284 -1.21 7.50 -1.27
N MET A 285 -1.59 7.72 -0.02
CA MET A 285 -2.63 8.66 0.42
C MET A 285 -2.03 9.77 1.27
N ALA A 286 -2.61 10.97 1.19
CA ALA A 286 -2.29 12.01 2.17
C ALA A 286 -2.76 11.59 3.57
N PRO A 287 -1.99 11.90 4.64
CA PRO A 287 -2.41 11.68 6.02
C PRO A 287 -3.77 12.34 6.31
N PHE A 288 -4.54 11.74 7.22
CA PHE A 288 -5.77 12.37 7.69
C PHE A 288 -5.42 13.59 8.54
N MET A 289 -5.78 14.77 8.06
CA MET A 289 -5.76 15.99 8.85
C MET A 289 -7.16 16.18 9.43
N ALA A 290 -7.31 15.98 10.74
CA ALA A 290 -8.55 16.30 11.41
C ALA A 290 -8.86 17.80 11.18
N PRO A 291 -10.10 18.17 10.85
CA PRO A 291 -10.47 19.58 10.80
C PRO A 291 -10.17 20.20 12.17
N SER A 292 -9.41 21.30 12.16
CA SER A 292 -9.15 22.13 13.34
C SER A 292 -10.47 22.38 14.07
N MET A 293 -10.55 22.02 15.36
CA MET A 293 -11.68 22.38 16.24
C MET A 293 -11.67 23.88 16.60
N ALA A 294 -11.50 24.74 15.61
CA ALA A 294 -11.65 26.18 15.73
C ALA A 294 -13.00 26.58 15.12
N ALA A 295 -14.10 26.25 15.80
CA ALA A 295 -15.41 26.94 15.74
C ALA A 295 -16.53 26.09 16.40
N VAL A 296 -16.42 25.81 17.69
CA VAL A 296 -17.63 25.56 18.52
C VAL A 296 -17.43 26.30 19.86
N GLN A 297 -17.29 27.61 19.75
CA GLN A 297 -17.64 28.55 20.82
C GLN A 297 -18.47 29.64 20.16
N GLY A 298 -19.79 29.50 20.26
CA GLY A 298 -20.80 30.41 19.74
C GLY A 298 -22.14 30.01 20.33
#